data_AF-A0A2V9VSS9-F1
#
_entry.id   AF-A0A2V9VSS9-F1
#
_cell.length_a   1.000
_cell.length_b   1.000
_cell.length_c   1.000
_cell.angle_alpha   90.00
_cell.angle_beta   90.00
_cell.angle_gamma   90.00
#
_symmetry.space_group_name_H-M   'P 1'
#
loop_
_entity.id
_entity.type
_entity.pdbx_description
1 polymer ?
#
loop_
_entity_poly.entity_id
_entity_poly.type
_entity_poly.pdbx_seq_one_letter_code
_entity_poly.pdbx_strand_id
1 'polypeptide(L)'
;MLVMNRFFMASALVVLVLSVAAMAQDRETCSNASLHGSFGLRATGNTTTGGALIVLGRFTFDGQGNLTAKLYTRTPTATNVVDTYTGSYSVDSDCIVTDFWRSDTTGVQTTHVSVLVNNGKGYYVLNTTDGAPNIISGEGTRQ
;
A
#
# COMPACT_ATOMS: atom_id res chain seq x y z
N MET A 1 -59.25 24.44 -28.74
CA MET A 1 -58.43 23.21 -28.87
C MET A 1 -56.95 23.60 -28.85
N LEU A 2 -56.40 23.97 -27.68
CA LEU A 2 -55.07 24.59 -27.58
C LEU A 2 -54.46 24.39 -26.18
N VAL A 3 -54.57 23.19 -25.59
CA VAL A 3 -54.03 22.89 -24.25
C VAL A 3 -53.32 21.53 -24.16
N MET A 4 -53.44 20.66 -25.18
CA MET A 4 -52.94 19.27 -25.09
C MET A 4 -51.43 19.11 -25.33
N ASN A 5 -50.74 20.13 -25.87
CA ASN A 5 -49.36 19.97 -26.38
C ASN A 5 -48.25 20.39 -25.40
N ARG A 6 -48.59 20.90 -24.21
CA ARG A 6 -47.60 21.40 -23.23
C ARG A 6 -47.27 20.40 -22.12
N PHE A 7 -48.11 19.38 -21.92
CA PHE A 7 -47.92 18.39 -20.86
C PHE A 7 -47.08 17.17 -21.27
N PHE A 8 -46.96 16.87 -22.57
CA PHE A 8 -46.14 15.74 -23.05
C PHE A 8 -44.63 16.05 -23.13
N MET A 9 -44.23 17.32 -23.18
CA MET A 9 -42.81 17.71 -23.23
C MET A 9 -42.16 17.74 -21.84
N ALA A 10 -42.92 17.95 -20.77
CA ALA A 10 -42.40 18.02 -19.41
C ALA A 10 -42.04 16.64 -18.83
N SER A 11 -42.72 15.58 -19.29
CA SER A 11 -42.54 14.20 -18.81
C SER A 11 -41.37 13.47 -19.45
N ALA A 12 -40.96 13.85 -20.67
CA ALA A 12 -39.78 13.30 -21.33
C ALA A 12 -38.46 13.81 -20.71
N LEU A 13 -38.46 15.04 -20.18
CA LEU A 13 -37.26 15.61 -19.53
C LEU A 13 -36.95 14.97 -18.16
N VAL A 14 -37.96 14.52 -17.42
CA VAL A 14 -37.75 13.97 -16.07
C VAL A 14 -37.17 12.55 -16.13
N VAL A 15 -37.51 11.75 -17.15
CA VAL A 15 -36.98 10.38 -17.29
C VAL A 15 -35.51 10.36 -17.75
N LEU A 16 -35.03 11.41 -18.42
CA LEU A 16 -33.64 11.50 -18.90
C LEU A 16 -32.61 11.82 -17.80
N VAL A 17 -33.05 12.24 -16.60
CA VAL A 17 -32.13 12.60 -15.50
C VAL A 17 -31.83 11.40 -14.59
N LEU A 18 -32.59 10.30 -14.68
CA LEU A 18 -32.46 9.14 -13.77
C LEU A 18 -31.48 8.05 -14.24
N SER A 19 -30.87 8.16 -15.43
CA SER A 19 -30.08 7.04 -16.01
C SER A 19 -28.56 7.18 -15.94
N VAL A 20 -28.01 8.13 -15.19
CA VAL A 20 -26.53 8.28 -15.08
C VAL A 20 -26.04 8.45 -13.65
N ALA A 21 -26.63 7.73 -12.70
CA ALA A 21 -25.84 7.22 -11.58
C ALA A 21 -25.09 5.99 -12.09
N ALA A 22 -24.18 6.18 -13.04
CA ALA A 22 -23.17 5.20 -13.33
C ALA A 22 -22.41 5.03 -12.01
N MET A 23 -22.59 3.88 -11.37
CA MET A 23 -21.69 3.41 -10.33
C MET A 23 -20.33 3.31 -11.02
N ALA A 24 -19.58 4.42 -11.04
CA ALA A 24 -18.17 4.40 -11.38
C ALA A 24 -17.57 3.48 -10.32
N GLN A 25 -17.35 2.23 -10.72
CA GLN A 25 -16.62 1.27 -9.93
C GLN A 25 -15.28 1.96 -9.67
N ASP A 26 -15.07 2.38 -8.43
CA ASP A 26 -13.89 3.12 -7.95
C ASP A 26 -12.68 2.20 -8.00
N ARG A 27 -12.28 1.82 -9.21
CA ARG A 27 -11.00 1.20 -9.48
C ARG A 27 -10.00 2.34 -9.51
N GLU A 28 -9.42 2.63 -8.36
CA GLU A 28 -8.17 3.38 -8.34
C GLU A 28 -7.19 2.68 -9.26
N THR A 29 -6.81 3.33 -10.36
CA THR A 29 -5.73 2.83 -11.20
C THR A 29 -4.42 3.20 -10.53
N CYS A 30 -3.82 2.25 -9.82
CA CYS A 30 -2.53 2.44 -9.16
C CYS A 30 -1.34 2.34 -10.13
N SER A 31 -0.23 2.96 -9.73
CA SER A 31 1.07 2.89 -10.40
C SER A 31 2.18 3.23 -9.40
N ASN A 32 3.46 3.17 -9.81
CA ASN A 32 4.56 3.60 -8.93
C ASN A 32 4.37 5.03 -8.40
N ALA A 33 3.78 5.91 -9.21
CA ALA A 33 3.47 7.27 -8.79
C ALA A 33 2.45 7.34 -7.64
N SER A 34 1.63 6.31 -7.42
CA SER A 34 0.71 6.22 -6.29
C SER A 34 1.43 6.02 -4.95
N LEU A 35 2.64 5.44 -4.96
CA LEU A 35 3.46 5.20 -3.77
C LEU A 35 4.72 6.08 -3.80
N HIS A 36 4.65 7.25 -3.18
CA HIS A 36 5.75 8.23 -3.13
C HIS A 36 5.77 8.97 -1.80
N GLY A 37 6.90 9.54 -1.39
CA GLY A 37 7.05 10.27 -0.13
C GLY A 37 7.37 9.36 1.05
N SER A 38 7.24 9.89 2.27
CA SER A 38 7.67 9.21 3.49
C SER A 38 6.51 8.57 4.25
N PHE A 39 6.74 7.35 4.75
CA PHE A 39 5.77 6.56 5.50
C PHE A 39 6.39 6.07 6.80
N GLY A 40 5.65 6.18 7.91
CA GLY A 40 5.96 5.45 9.13
C GLY A 40 5.48 4.01 9.02
N LEU A 41 6.37 3.04 9.24
CA LEU A 41 6.05 1.62 9.32
C LEU A 41 5.90 1.19 10.78
N ARG A 42 4.87 0.38 11.06
CA ARG A 42 4.87 -0.53 12.20
C ARG A 42 4.65 -1.96 11.71
N ALA A 43 5.43 -2.90 12.20
CA ALA A 43 5.28 -4.31 11.86
C ALA A 43 5.54 -5.20 13.07
N THR A 44 4.92 -6.38 13.05
CA THR A 44 5.09 -7.43 14.04
C THR A 44 5.28 -8.77 13.35
N GLY A 45 5.93 -9.69 14.05
CA GLY A 45 6.12 -11.03 13.52
C GLY A 45 6.78 -11.96 14.52
N ASN A 46 7.21 -13.10 14.02
CA ASN A 46 7.97 -14.09 14.78
C ASN A 46 9.31 -14.35 14.10
N THR A 47 10.36 -14.50 14.91
CA THR A 47 11.68 -14.91 14.46
C THR A 47 11.77 -16.43 14.31
N THR A 48 12.77 -16.86 13.54
CA THR A 48 13.16 -18.27 13.36
C THR A 48 13.38 -19.06 14.66
N THR A 49 13.71 -18.37 15.76
CA THR A 49 13.93 -18.94 17.10
C THR A 49 12.67 -18.97 17.97
N GLY A 50 11.50 -18.62 17.44
CA GLY A 50 10.22 -18.65 18.14
C GLY A 50 9.93 -17.43 19.02
N GLY A 51 10.64 -16.32 18.82
CA GLY A 51 10.44 -15.08 19.59
C GLY A 51 9.63 -14.03 18.83
N ALA A 52 8.87 -13.21 19.56
CA ALA A 52 8.20 -12.05 18.97
C ALA A 52 9.22 -11.07 18.35
N LEU A 53 8.81 -10.37 17.31
CA LEU A 53 9.56 -9.33 16.65
C LEU A 53 8.66 -8.10 16.50
N ILE A 54 9.20 -6.94 16.85
CA ILE A 54 8.56 -5.64 16.64
C ILE A 54 9.51 -4.79 15.81
N VAL A 55 8.97 -4.17 14.77
CA VAL A 55 9.71 -3.25 13.89
C VAL A 55 8.96 -1.94 13.81
N LEU A 56 9.71 -0.85 13.98
CA LEU A 56 9.28 0.49 13.63
C LEU A 56 10.23 1.05 12.60
N GLY A 57 9.75 1.88 11.70
CA GLY A 57 10.65 2.47 10.72
C GLY A 57 10.05 3.61 9.93
N ARG A 58 10.89 4.17 9.07
CA ARG A 58 10.47 5.17 8.09
C ARG A 58 10.95 4.75 6.72
N PHE A 59 10.00 4.58 5.79
CA PHE A 59 10.26 4.39 4.38
C PHE A 59 10.19 5.72 3.65
N THR A 60 10.95 5.85 2.57
CA THR A 60 10.79 6.90 1.56
C THR A 60 10.72 6.22 0.19
N PHE A 61 9.63 6.45 -0.52
CA PHE A 61 9.40 5.98 -1.88
C PHE A 61 9.54 7.16 -2.85
N ASP A 62 10.18 6.94 -3.99
CA ASP A 62 10.48 8.01 -4.96
C ASP A 62 9.39 8.27 -6.02
N GLY A 63 8.30 7.48 -6.02
CA GLY A 63 7.28 7.48 -7.08
C GLY A 63 7.72 6.88 -8.42
N GLN A 64 8.94 6.37 -8.52
CA GLN A 64 9.56 5.86 -9.76
C GLN A 64 9.98 4.39 -9.65
N GLY A 65 9.96 3.82 -8.44
CA GLY A 65 10.22 2.41 -8.20
C GLY A 65 11.41 2.13 -7.28
N ASN A 66 12.03 3.15 -6.67
CA ASN A 66 13.08 2.98 -5.67
C ASN A 66 12.62 3.39 -4.28
N LEU A 67 13.05 2.61 -3.28
CA LEU A 67 12.78 2.90 -1.88
C LEU A 67 14.07 2.97 -1.07
N THR A 68 13.99 3.73 0.02
CA THR A 68 14.95 3.69 1.12
C THR A 68 14.20 3.58 2.43
N ALA A 69 14.82 2.98 3.44
CA ALA A 69 14.23 2.92 4.77
C ALA A 69 15.27 2.97 5.88
N LYS A 70 14.82 3.36 7.07
CA LYS A 70 15.53 3.16 8.33
C LYS A 70 14.61 2.45 9.30
N LEU A 71 15.02 1.27 9.76
CA LEU A 71 14.22 0.41 10.62
C LEU A 71 14.88 0.23 11.99
N TYR A 72 14.03 0.05 13.00
CA TYR A 72 14.36 -0.23 14.39
C TYR A 72 13.67 -1.54 14.76
N THR A 73 14.45 -2.55 15.12
CA THR A 73 13.94 -3.89 15.42
C THR A 73 14.23 -4.26 16.87
N ARG A 74 13.24 -4.87 17.53
CA ARG A 74 13.37 -5.46 18.87
C ARG A 74 12.90 -6.90 18.86
N THR A 75 13.65 -7.76 19.54
CA THR A 75 13.23 -9.12 19.93
C THR A 75 13.33 -9.28 21.46
N PRO A 76 12.70 -10.30 22.07
CA PRO A 76 12.79 -10.56 23.50
C PRO A 76 14.22 -10.78 24.02
N THR A 77 15.11 -11.33 23.19
CA THR A 77 16.44 -11.78 23.60
C THR A 77 17.58 -10.84 23.19
N ALA A 78 17.32 -9.83 22.36
CA ALA A 78 18.34 -8.94 21.82
C ALA A 78 18.14 -7.47 22.21
N THR A 79 19.22 -6.69 22.09
CA THR A 79 19.17 -5.22 22.12
C THR A 79 18.47 -4.66 20.89
N ASN A 80 18.13 -3.37 20.92
CA ASN A 80 17.55 -2.68 19.77
C ASN A 80 18.56 -2.69 18.61
N VAL A 81 18.15 -3.21 17.46
CA VAL A 81 18.94 -3.17 16.22
C VAL A 81 18.41 -2.05 15.34
N VAL A 82 19.33 -1.26 14.77
CA VAL A 82 19.00 -0.21 13.80
C VAL A 82 19.72 -0.52 12.51
N ASP A 83 19.02 -0.42 11.39
CA ASP A 83 19.58 -0.69 10.08
C ASP A 83 18.92 0.21 9.01
N THR A 84 19.63 0.43 7.92
CA THR A 84 19.12 1.11 6.73
C THR A 84 18.92 0.11 5.61
N TYR A 85 17.97 0.43 4.74
CA TYR A 85 17.60 -0.44 3.64
C TYR A 85 17.50 0.37 2.36
N THR A 86 17.93 -0.27 1.27
CA THR A 86 17.70 0.15 -0.11
C THR A 86 16.88 -0.91 -0.83
N GLY A 87 16.08 -0.52 -1.82
CA GLY A 87 15.24 -1.48 -2.53
C GLY A 87 14.55 -0.91 -3.73
N SER A 88 13.79 -1.76 -4.42
CA SER A 88 12.87 -1.35 -5.46
C SER A 88 11.47 -1.89 -5.22
N TYR A 89 10.49 -1.22 -5.80
CA TYR A 89 9.10 -1.64 -5.78
C TYR A 89 8.45 -1.43 -7.15
N SER A 90 7.40 -2.20 -7.41
CA SER A 90 6.50 -2.04 -8.54
C SER A 90 5.06 -2.09 -8.03
N VAL A 91 4.25 -1.12 -8.44
CA VAL A 91 2.82 -1.07 -8.13
C VAL A 91 2.04 -1.33 -9.41
N ASP A 92 1.21 -2.36 -9.39
CA ASP A 92 0.32 -2.67 -10.51
C ASP A 92 -1.00 -1.88 -10.45
N SER A 93 -1.83 -2.04 -11.48
CA SER A 93 -3.12 -1.35 -11.60
C SER A 93 -4.15 -1.79 -10.56
N ASP A 94 -3.93 -2.93 -9.89
CA ASP A 94 -4.78 -3.45 -8.82
C ASP A 94 -4.29 -3.00 -7.42
N CYS A 95 -3.37 -2.03 -7.38
CA CYS A 95 -2.80 -1.47 -6.16
C CYS A 95 -2.00 -2.49 -5.33
N ILE A 96 -1.53 -3.55 -5.98
CA ILE A 96 -0.63 -4.53 -5.38
C ILE A 96 0.81 -4.07 -5.63
N VAL A 97 1.58 -4.05 -4.55
CA VAL A 97 3.00 -3.73 -4.57
C VAL A 97 3.78 -5.01 -4.45
N THR A 98 4.76 -5.18 -5.32
CA THR A 98 5.83 -6.17 -5.15
C THR A 98 7.12 -5.42 -4.91
N ASP A 99 7.88 -5.82 -3.89
CA ASP A 99 9.12 -5.15 -3.55
C ASP A 99 10.20 -6.11 -3.05
N PHE A 100 11.43 -5.58 -3.01
CA PHE A 100 12.48 -6.15 -2.19
C PHE A 100 13.15 -5.06 -1.37
N TRP A 101 13.60 -5.43 -0.17
CA TRP A 101 14.41 -4.59 0.70
C TRP A 101 15.74 -5.28 0.93
N ARG A 102 16.84 -4.55 0.75
CA ARG A 102 18.19 -5.03 1.02
C ARG A 102 18.76 -4.27 2.20
N SER A 103 19.16 -5.00 3.23
CA SER A 103 19.86 -4.44 4.40
C SER A 103 21.22 -3.91 3.98
N ASP A 104 21.51 -2.65 4.31
CA ASP A 104 22.81 -2.05 4.02
C ASP A 104 23.90 -2.59 4.98
N THR A 105 23.51 -3.05 6.18
CA THR A 105 24.44 -3.65 7.15
C THR A 105 24.83 -5.08 6.80
N THR A 106 23.86 -5.91 6.40
CA THR A 106 24.07 -7.36 6.21
C THR A 106 24.10 -7.80 4.75
N GLY A 107 23.62 -6.97 3.83
CA GLY A 107 23.45 -7.31 2.42
C GLY A 107 22.30 -8.28 2.14
N VAL A 108 21.60 -8.77 3.17
CA VAL A 108 20.48 -9.70 3.02
C VAL A 108 19.31 -8.99 2.33
N GLN A 109 18.71 -9.68 1.36
CA GLN A 109 17.52 -9.24 0.65
C GLN A 109 16.29 -10.00 1.14
N THR A 110 15.20 -9.28 1.34
CA THR A 110 13.87 -9.80 1.66
C THR A 110 12.85 -9.31 0.65
N THR A 111 11.85 -10.13 0.34
CA THR A 111 10.76 -9.78 -0.61
C THR A 111 9.44 -9.64 0.12
N HIS A 112 8.58 -8.77 -0.40
CA HIS A 112 7.27 -8.53 0.17
C HIS A 112 6.20 -8.34 -0.90
N VAL A 113 4.96 -8.58 -0.46
CA VAL A 113 3.77 -8.11 -1.16
C VAL A 113 3.08 -7.10 -0.24
N SER A 114 2.66 -5.97 -0.82
CA SER A 114 1.86 -4.98 -0.11
C SER A 114 0.60 -4.63 -0.87
N VAL A 115 -0.41 -4.12 -0.17
CA VAL A 115 -1.64 -3.58 -0.75
C VAL A 115 -1.72 -2.11 -0.38
N LEU A 116 -1.78 -1.22 -1.38
CA LEU A 116 -2.00 0.20 -1.12
C LEU A 116 -3.42 0.44 -0.64
N VAL A 117 -3.55 1.35 0.32
CA VAL A 117 -4.84 1.77 0.88
C VAL A 117 -4.88 3.29 1.01
N ASN A 118 -6.08 3.82 1.23
CA ASN A 118 -6.30 5.26 1.44
C ASN A 118 -5.68 6.11 0.31
N ASN A 119 -5.85 5.68 -0.94
CA ASN A 119 -5.40 6.40 -2.13
C ASN A 119 -3.87 6.62 -2.12
N GLY A 120 -3.13 5.56 -1.82
CA GLY A 120 -1.67 5.59 -1.70
C GLY A 120 -1.17 6.35 -0.46
N LYS A 121 -2.01 6.57 0.56
CA LYS A 121 -1.59 7.18 1.85
C LYS A 121 -1.34 6.15 2.95
N GLY A 122 -1.60 4.88 2.68
CA GLY A 122 -1.12 3.78 3.51
C GLY A 122 -0.89 2.51 2.71
N TYR A 123 -0.35 1.50 3.37
CA TYR A 123 -0.26 0.14 2.82
C TYR A 123 -0.26 -0.91 3.93
N TYR A 124 -0.75 -2.11 3.61
CA TYR A 124 -0.53 -3.32 4.40
C TYR A 124 0.58 -4.14 3.74
N VAL A 125 1.50 -4.71 4.51
CA VAL A 125 2.66 -5.46 4.00
C VAL A 125 2.77 -6.85 4.61
N LEU A 126 3.14 -7.81 3.79
CA LEU A 126 3.44 -9.19 4.17
C LEU A 126 4.81 -9.59 3.62
N ASN A 127 5.66 -10.15 4.48
CA ASN A 127 6.91 -10.77 4.03
C ASN A 127 6.63 -12.06 3.26
N THR A 128 7.28 -12.20 2.10
CA THR A 128 7.13 -13.33 1.17
C THR A 128 8.48 -13.90 0.76
N THR A 129 9.52 -13.68 1.56
CA THR A 129 10.87 -14.21 1.26
C THR A 129 10.85 -15.74 1.31
N ASP A 130 11.10 -16.38 0.17
CA ASP A 130 11.14 -17.85 0.08
C ASP A 130 12.18 -18.45 1.04
N GLY A 131 11.76 -19.48 1.78
CA GLY A 131 12.63 -20.18 2.73
C GLY A 131 13.01 -19.38 3.98
N ALA A 132 12.55 -18.13 4.13
CA ALA A 132 12.73 -17.38 5.37
C ALA A 132 11.80 -17.96 6.45
N PRO A 133 12.31 -18.32 7.64
CA PRO A 133 11.44 -18.85 8.70
C PRO A 133 10.66 -17.75 9.45
N ASN A 134 10.82 -16.49 9.04
CA ASN A 134 10.18 -15.36 9.68
C ASN A 134 8.80 -15.11 9.07
N ILE A 135 7.79 -14.97 9.92
CA ILE A 135 6.44 -14.58 9.52
C ILE A 135 6.24 -13.16 10.03
N ILE A 136 6.25 -12.18 9.12
CA ILE A 136 6.21 -10.75 9.46
C ILE A 136 5.14 -10.06 8.62
N SER A 137 4.31 -9.27 9.28
CA SER A 137 3.32 -8.41 8.63
C SER A 137 3.29 -7.04 9.30
N GLY A 138 2.85 -6.02 8.58
CA GLY A 138 2.75 -4.69 9.13
C GLY A 138 1.91 -3.75 8.29
N GLU A 139 1.98 -2.48 8.63
CA GLU A 139 1.32 -1.41 7.90
C GLU A 139 2.16 -0.15 7.91
N GLY A 140 2.10 0.58 6.79
CA GLY A 140 2.72 1.88 6.63
C GLY A 140 1.68 2.98 6.48
N THR A 141 1.93 4.14 7.10
CA THR A 141 1.09 5.33 6.99
C THR A 141 1.92 6.53 6.56
N ARG A 142 1.43 7.29 5.59
CA ARG A 142 2.08 8.51 5.09
C ARG A 142 2.21 9.56 6.21
N GLN A 143 3.35 10.25 6.24
CA GLN A 143 3.63 11.35 7.17
C GLN A 143 3.08 12.69 6.68
#